data_AF-A0AAU0NLW6-F1
#
_entry.id   AF-A0AAU0NLW6-F1
#
_cell.length_a   1.000
_cell.length_b   1.000
_cell.length_c   1.000
_cell.angle_alpha   90.00
_cell.angle_beta   90.00
_cell.angle_gamma   90.00
#
_symmetry.space_group_name_H-M   'P 1'
#
loop_
_entity.id
_entity.type
_entity.pdbx_description
1 polymer ?
#
loop_
_entity_poly.entity_id
_entity_poly.type
_entity_poly.pdbx_seq_one_letter_code
_entity_poly.pdbx_strand_id
1 'polypeptide(L)'
;MNSLINKKEKLYFTLCCIFSVLIYLCIIIALIAGEEDSTLEYSPTSVFVVYLIIGLLIFLFTRGIFIGSLKGNSIKVSQTQFPELYNTAIDFCKKMSMPLPEIYIMQSGGIINSFVTKFLGRNFAVIYSDVLELAYEDGQNAVNFVVAHELAHIKRGHLKWRWLICPSLIVPLLRKAYSRACEYTADSFAANLQPDGAVNGLLFLAAGKKLYKRVNAEEFERQAFEQTGFWVWLSEKHSSHPNLTKRVSAIKNCSSNDNFNY
;
A
#
# COMPACT_ATOMS: atom_id res chain seq x y z
N MET A 1 5.09 8.15 -17.02
CA MET A 1 4.59 7.42 -15.82
C MET A 1 4.62 5.90 -15.96
N ASN A 2 4.27 5.28 -17.10
CA ASN A 2 4.32 3.81 -17.21
C ASN A 2 5.73 3.21 -17.02
N SER A 3 6.79 3.98 -17.29
CA SER A 3 8.19 3.62 -17.02
C SER A 3 8.52 3.50 -15.52
N LEU A 4 7.72 4.13 -14.64
CA LEU A 4 7.90 4.11 -13.18
C LEU A 4 7.34 2.85 -12.52
N ILE A 5 6.70 1.96 -13.29
CA ILE A 5 6.08 0.75 -12.76
C ILE A 5 7.14 -0.33 -12.66
N ASN A 6 7.32 -0.89 -11.47
CA ASN A 6 8.20 -2.03 -11.27
C ASN A 6 7.73 -3.21 -12.14
N LYS A 7 8.62 -3.77 -12.97
CA LYS A 7 8.29 -4.89 -13.87
C LYS A 7 7.67 -6.08 -13.13
N LYS A 8 8.10 -6.32 -11.89
CA LYS A 8 7.62 -7.42 -11.05
C LYS A 8 6.20 -7.20 -10.52
N GLU A 9 5.70 -5.95 -10.47
CA GLU A 9 4.34 -5.66 -10.02
C GLU A 9 3.32 -6.36 -10.93
N LYS A 10 3.44 -6.16 -12.25
CA LYS A 10 2.54 -6.80 -13.23
C LYS A 10 2.69 -8.31 -13.21
N LEU A 11 3.92 -8.82 -13.14
CA LEU A 11 4.19 -10.25 -13.09
C LEU A 11 3.51 -10.91 -11.88
N TYR A 12 3.76 -10.41 -10.67
CA TYR A 12 3.17 -10.98 -9.46
C TYR A 12 1.65 -10.78 -9.39
N PHE A 13 1.13 -9.67 -9.91
CA PHE A 13 -0.31 -9.47 -10.02
C PHE A 13 -0.95 -10.53 -10.91
N THR A 14 -0.38 -10.77 -12.10
CA THR A 14 -0.86 -11.80 -13.03
C THR A 14 -0.80 -13.19 -12.40
N LEU A 15 0.30 -13.55 -11.73
CA LEU A 15 0.42 -14.82 -11.01
C LEU A 15 -0.64 -14.94 -9.90
N CYS A 16 -0.89 -13.87 -9.13
CA CYS A 16 -1.97 -13.85 -8.14
C CYS A 16 -3.34 -14.09 -8.78
N CYS A 17 -3.63 -13.43 -9.91
CA CYS A 17 -4.89 -13.60 -10.62
C CYS A 17 -5.08 -15.02 -11.14
N ILE A 18 -4.05 -15.61 -11.79
CA ILE A 18 -4.10 -16.98 -12.29
C ILE A 18 -4.41 -17.95 -11.16
N PHE A 19 -3.65 -17.88 -10.06
CA PHE A 19 -3.87 -18.78 -8.92
C PHE A 19 -5.26 -18.59 -8.31
N SER A 20 -5.69 -17.33 -8.11
CA SER A 20 -7.02 -17.06 -7.58
C SER A 20 -8.14 -17.61 -8.46
N VAL A 21 -8.04 -17.44 -9.77
CA VAL A 21 -9.03 -17.97 -10.72
C VAL A 21 -9.09 -19.49 -10.64
N LEU A 22 -7.94 -20.17 -10.57
CA LEU A 22 -7.89 -21.62 -10.38
C LEU A 22 -8.57 -22.05 -9.08
N ILE A 23 -8.31 -21.37 -7.97
CA ILE A 23 -8.97 -21.67 -6.69
C ILE A 23 -10.48 -21.44 -6.78
N TYR A 24 -10.93 -20.35 -7.40
CA TYR A 24 -12.37 -20.12 -7.61
C TYR A 24 -13.01 -21.21 -8.45
N LEU A 25 -12.34 -21.68 -9.52
CA LEU A 25 -12.81 -22.79 -10.32
C LEU A 25 -12.88 -24.09 -9.51
N CYS A 26 -11.86 -24.40 -8.69
CA CYS A 26 -11.89 -25.55 -7.80
C CYS A 26 -13.05 -25.48 -6.79
N ILE A 27 -13.34 -24.31 -6.22
CA ILE A 27 -14.48 -24.12 -5.33
C ILE A 27 -15.79 -24.38 -6.08
N ILE A 28 -15.96 -23.83 -7.29
CA ILE A 28 -17.17 -24.02 -8.10
C ILE A 28 -17.37 -25.51 -8.43
N ILE A 29 -16.32 -26.21 -8.89
CA ILE A 29 -16.37 -27.64 -9.20
C ILE A 29 -16.70 -28.45 -7.94
N ALA A 30 -16.09 -28.14 -6.80
CA ALA A 30 -16.35 -28.83 -5.53
C ALA A 30 -17.79 -28.62 -5.05
N LEU A 31 -18.37 -27.44 -5.27
CA LEU A 31 -19.78 -27.18 -4.95
C LEU A 31 -20.72 -27.98 -5.84
N ILE A 32 -20.45 -28.08 -7.15
CA ILE A 32 -21.26 -28.86 -8.09
C ILE A 32 -21.17 -30.36 -7.78
N ALA A 33 -19.95 -30.89 -7.62
CA ALA A 33 -19.75 -32.31 -7.29
C ALA A 33 -20.34 -32.67 -5.91
N GLY A 34 -20.21 -31.77 -4.93
CA GLY A 34 -20.81 -31.95 -3.62
C GLY A 34 -22.33 -31.95 -3.63
N GLU A 35 -22.96 -31.28 -4.61
CA GLU A 35 -24.41 -31.31 -4.80
C GLU A 35 -24.89 -32.68 -5.29
N GLU A 36 -24.21 -33.25 -6.29
CA GLU A 36 -24.56 -34.55 -6.90
C GLU A 36 -24.47 -35.72 -5.90
N ASP A 37 -23.47 -35.71 -5.01
CA ASP A 37 -23.22 -36.77 -4.02
C ASP A 37 -23.95 -36.56 -2.68
N SER A 38 -24.72 -35.47 -2.53
CA SER A 38 -25.31 -35.13 -1.23
C SER A 38 -26.57 -35.94 -0.88
N THR A 39 -26.51 -36.70 0.22
CA THR A 39 -27.69 -37.28 0.91
C THR A 39 -28.17 -36.41 2.07
N LEU A 40 -27.61 -35.20 2.20
CA LEU A 40 -27.88 -34.27 3.29
C LEU A 40 -29.23 -33.56 3.08
N GLU A 41 -29.89 -33.19 4.17
CA GLU A 41 -31.14 -32.42 4.15
C GLU A 41 -30.98 -31.02 3.52
N TYR A 42 -29.74 -30.50 3.50
CA TYR A 42 -29.41 -29.19 2.94
C TYR A 42 -28.34 -29.29 1.86
N SER A 43 -28.56 -28.57 0.76
CA SER A 43 -27.61 -28.40 -0.35
C SER A 43 -26.31 -27.74 0.13
N PRO A 44 -25.12 -28.33 -0.11
CA PRO A 44 -23.83 -27.70 0.22
C PRO A 44 -23.67 -26.30 -0.39
N THR A 45 -24.22 -26.10 -1.60
CA THR A 45 -24.25 -24.81 -2.27
C THR A 45 -25.03 -23.77 -1.47
N SER A 46 -26.21 -24.13 -0.96
CA SER A 46 -27.04 -23.24 -0.14
C SER A 46 -26.33 -22.81 1.15
N VAL A 47 -25.67 -23.75 1.83
CA VAL A 47 -24.90 -23.51 3.05
C VAL A 47 -23.73 -22.57 2.76
N PHE A 48 -22.97 -22.80 1.68
CA PHE A 48 -21.87 -21.94 1.27
C PHE A 48 -22.33 -20.50 0.98
N VAL A 49 -23.46 -20.34 0.26
CA VAL A 49 -24.03 -19.02 -0.06
C VAL A 49 -24.44 -18.28 1.22
N VAL A 50 -25.06 -18.96 2.18
CA VAL A 50 -25.42 -18.36 3.48
C VAL A 50 -24.19 -17.85 4.22
N TYR A 51 -23.12 -18.65 4.33
CA TYR A 51 -21.87 -18.21 4.95
C TYR A 51 -21.21 -17.05 4.20
N LEU A 52 -21.26 -17.04 2.86
CA LEU A 52 -20.74 -15.94 2.05
C LEU A 52 -21.51 -14.65 2.34
N ILE A 53 -22.84 -14.70 2.39
CA ILE A 53 -23.69 -13.55 2.71
C ILE A 53 -23.38 -13.03 4.12
N ILE A 54 -23.34 -13.91 5.12
CA ILE A 54 -23.01 -13.52 6.50
C ILE A 54 -21.62 -12.87 6.55
N GLY A 55 -20.63 -13.49 5.91
CA GLY A 55 -19.26 -12.95 5.84
C GLY A 55 -19.21 -11.59 5.16
N LEU A 56 -19.96 -11.40 4.06
CA LEU A 56 -20.07 -10.12 3.37
C LEU A 56 -20.73 -9.05 4.25
N LEU A 57 -21.80 -9.39 4.97
CA LEU A 57 -22.48 -8.47 5.88
C LEU A 57 -21.56 -8.04 7.03
N ILE A 58 -20.86 -8.99 7.67
CA ILE A 58 -19.87 -8.68 8.72
C ILE A 58 -18.75 -7.80 8.16
N PHE A 59 -18.24 -8.12 6.97
CA PHE A 59 -17.21 -7.32 6.31
C PHE A 59 -17.71 -5.89 6.03
N LEU A 60 -18.91 -5.72 5.45
CA LEU A 60 -19.48 -4.40 5.17
C LEU A 60 -19.74 -3.61 6.46
N PHE A 61 -20.26 -4.27 7.50
CA PHE A 61 -20.53 -3.65 8.80
C PHE A 61 -19.25 -3.15 9.46
N THR A 62 -18.24 -4.01 9.61
CA THR A 62 -16.95 -3.65 10.22
C THR A 62 -16.23 -2.54 9.44
N ARG A 63 -16.26 -2.60 8.11
CA ARG A 63 -15.71 -1.54 7.25
C ARG A 63 -16.51 -0.24 7.35
N GLY A 64 -17.83 -0.32 7.47
CA GLY A 64 -18.71 0.82 7.70
C GLY A 64 -18.41 1.53 9.02
N ILE A 65 -18.29 0.76 10.12
CA ILE A 65 -17.89 1.29 11.43
C ILE A 65 -16.51 1.94 11.38
N PHE A 66 -15.53 1.30 10.73
CA PHE A 66 -14.20 1.86 10.59
C PHE A 66 -14.19 3.20 9.84
N ILE A 67 -14.88 3.28 8.70
CA ILE A 67 -14.97 4.52 7.93
C ILE A 67 -15.80 5.58 8.66
N GLY A 68 -16.85 5.17 9.37
CA GLY A 68 -17.62 6.06 10.23
C GLY A 68 -16.76 6.68 11.33
N SER A 69 -15.96 5.86 12.03
CA SER A 69 -15.00 6.32 13.04
C SER A 69 -13.92 7.21 12.45
N LEU A 70 -13.38 6.87 11.27
CA LEU A 70 -12.41 7.70 10.56
C LEU A 70 -13.00 9.09 10.29
N LYS A 71 -14.23 9.15 9.75
CA LYS A 71 -14.91 10.41 9.45
C LYS A 71 -15.31 11.20 10.70
N GLY A 72 -15.69 10.52 11.78
CA GLY A 72 -16.15 11.14 13.01
C GLY A 72 -15.04 11.64 13.93
N ASN A 73 -13.87 10.98 13.92
CA ASN A 73 -12.80 11.24 14.88
C ASN A 73 -11.49 11.79 14.25
N SER A 74 -11.41 11.88 12.92
CA SER A 74 -10.22 12.42 12.21
C SER A 74 -10.50 13.78 11.58
N ILE A 75 -9.45 14.55 11.34
CA ILE A 75 -9.57 15.88 10.73
C ILE A 75 -9.57 15.74 9.22
N LYS A 76 -10.62 16.21 8.55
CA LYS A 76 -10.67 16.22 7.07
C LYS A 76 -9.81 17.37 6.53
N VAL A 77 -8.89 17.05 5.64
CA VAL A 77 -8.05 18.05 4.95
C VAL A 77 -8.88 18.79 3.91
N SER A 78 -8.73 20.11 3.85
CA SER A 78 -9.46 20.99 2.92
C SER A 78 -8.70 22.28 2.67
N GLN A 79 -9.21 23.15 1.79
CA GLN A 79 -8.60 24.46 1.54
C GLN A 79 -8.51 25.33 2.80
N THR A 80 -9.40 25.14 3.77
CA THR A 80 -9.41 25.90 5.04
C THR A 80 -8.76 25.15 6.20
N GLN A 81 -8.41 23.87 6.01
CA GLN A 81 -7.79 23.01 7.02
C GLN A 81 -6.59 22.29 6.41
N PHE A 82 -5.39 22.73 6.79
CA PHE A 82 -4.11 22.29 6.19
C PHE A 82 -4.01 22.63 4.70
N PRO A 83 -4.08 23.94 4.34
CA PRO A 83 -4.07 24.39 2.95
C PRO A 83 -2.81 23.95 2.20
N GLU A 84 -1.64 23.91 2.85
CA GLU A 84 -0.39 23.51 2.21
C GLU A 84 -0.44 22.06 1.73
N LEU A 85 -0.93 21.17 2.58
CA LEU A 85 -1.12 19.74 2.27
C LEU A 85 -2.20 19.56 1.20
N TYR A 86 -3.32 20.28 1.31
CA TYR A 86 -4.41 20.20 0.35
C TYR A 86 -3.97 20.60 -1.06
N ASN A 87 -3.29 21.75 -1.19
CA ASN A 87 -2.78 22.24 -2.47
C ASN A 87 -1.74 21.26 -3.06
N THR A 88 -0.82 20.76 -2.24
CA THR A 88 0.18 19.77 -2.65
C THR A 88 -0.49 18.49 -3.19
N ALA A 89 -1.50 17.99 -2.48
CA ALA A 89 -2.23 16.81 -2.91
C ALA A 89 -3.00 17.03 -4.23
N ILE A 90 -3.60 18.22 -4.42
CA ILE A 90 -4.22 18.60 -5.70
C ILE A 90 -3.19 18.56 -6.83
N ASP A 91 -2.02 19.17 -6.63
CA ASP A 91 -0.98 19.24 -7.64
C ASP A 91 -0.47 17.83 -8.02
N PHE A 92 -0.25 16.97 -7.03
CA PHE A 92 0.09 15.57 -7.28
C PHE A 92 -1.01 14.81 -8.00
N CYS A 93 -2.27 14.93 -7.57
CA CYS A 93 -3.39 14.28 -8.25
C CYS A 93 -3.55 14.76 -9.70
N LYS A 94 -3.31 16.04 -9.96
CA LYS A 94 -3.32 16.63 -11.31
C LYS A 94 -2.20 16.04 -12.18
N LYS A 95 -0.96 16.01 -11.67
CA LYS A 95 0.20 15.38 -12.33
C LYS A 95 -0.02 13.87 -12.58
N MET A 96 -0.68 13.18 -11.65
CA MET A 96 -1.03 11.77 -11.79
C MET A 96 -2.29 11.54 -12.63
N SER A 97 -3.01 12.58 -13.07
CA SER A 97 -4.31 12.46 -13.76
C SER A 97 -5.29 11.55 -13.01
N MET A 98 -5.56 11.85 -11.75
CA MET A 98 -6.55 11.16 -10.92
C MET A 98 -7.37 12.15 -10.10
N PRO A 99 -8.60 11.81 -9.69
CA PRO A 99 -9.37 12.65 -8.79
C PRO A 99 -8.73 12.70 -7.40
N LEU A 100 -8.88 13.83 -6.71
CA LEU A 100 -8.45 14.00 -5.33
C LEU A 100 -9.26 13.03 -4.43
N PRO A 101 -8.60 12.12 -3.67
CA PRO A 101 -9.29 11.29 -2.69
C PRO A 101 -9.72 12.12 -1.47
N GLU A 102 -10.58 11.56 -0.62
CA GLU A 102 -10.81 12.21 0.69
C GLU A 102 -9.55 11.99 1.56
N ILE A 103 -8.95 13.06 2.07
CA ILE A 103 -7.74 13.00 2.90
C ILE A 103 -8.10 13.33 4.35
N TYR A 104 -7.67 12.49 5.28
CA TYR A 104 -7.90 12.65 6.72
C TYR A 104 -6.60 12.60 7.50
N ILE A 105 -6.51 13.41 8.56
CA ILE A 105 -5.43 13.39 9.54
C ILE A 105 -5.93 12.71 10.81
N MET A 106 -5.23 11.66 11.23
CA MET A 106 -5.61 10.83 12.38
C MET A 106 -4.48 10.79 13.41
N GLN A 107 -4.82 10.91 14.69
CA GLN A 107 -3.84 10.71 15.77
C GLN A 107 -3.62 9.20 15.99
N SER A 108 -2.36 8.77 16.09
CA SER A 108 -1.97 7.37 16.31
C SER A 108 -0.86 7.18 17.35
N GLY A 109 -0.68 8.15 18.26
CA GLY A 109 0.11 7.96 19.47
C GLY A 109 1.60 7.70 19.24
N GLY A 110 2.25 8.43 18.33
CA GLY A 110 3.66 8.27 18.02
C GLY A 110 3.97 7.28 16.90
N ILE A 111 2.96 6.57 16.39
CA ILE A 111 3.14 5.72 15.21
C ILE A 111 3.29 6.62 13.98
N ILE A 112 4.39 6.44 13.26
CA ILE A 112 4.67 7.16 12.02
C ILE A 112 4.19 6.30 10.86
N ASN A 113 3.03 6.65 10.31
CA ASN A 113 2.47 5.92 9.18
C ASN A 113 1.48 6.78 8.38
N SER A 114 1.21 6.32 7.18
CA SER A 114 0.10 6.73 6.35
C SER A 114 -0.46 5.50 5.66
N PHE A 115 -1.72 5.54 5.26
CA PHE A 115 -2.27 4.47 4.45
C PHE A 115 -3.43 4.92 3.59
N VAL A 116 -3.64 4.18 2.52
CA VAL A 116 -4.82 4.28 1.68
C VAL A 116 -5.84 3.23 2.05
N THR A 117 -7.12 3.62 2.02
CA THR A 117 -8.22 2.67 2.14
C THR A 117 -9.34 2.96 1.15
N LYS A 118 -10.16 1.94 0.87
CA LYS A 118 -11.30 2.04 -0.05
C LYS A 118 -12.57 1.55 0.61
N PHE A 119 -13.66 2.26 0.38
CA PHE A 119 -15.00 1.85 0.82
C PHE A 119 -16.06 2.36 -0.16
N LEU A 120 -16.94 1.46 -0.63
CA LEU A 120 -18.03 1.74 -1.55
C LEU A 120 -17.64 2.65 -2.74
N GLY A 121 -16.53 2.32 -3.39
CA GLY A 121 -16.04 3.07 -4.55
C GLY A 121 -15.19 4.30 -4.24
N ARG A 122 -15.23 4.83 -3.01
CA ARG A 122 -14.47 6.02 -2.59
C ARG A 122 -13.10 5.64 -2.03
N ASN A 123 -12.09 6.44 -2.39
CA ASN A 123 -10.73 6.30 -1.88
C ASN A 123 -10.50 7.31 -0.76
N PHE A 124 -9.82 6.85 0.28
CA PHE A 124 -9.45 7.63 1.45
C PHE A 124 -7.94 7.53 1.63
N ALA A 125 -7.27 8.66 1.80
CA ALA A 125 -5.89 8.70 2.25
C ALA A 125 -5.89 9.15 3.72
N VAL A 126 -5.24 8.39 4.58
CA VAL A 126 -5.13 8.69 6.01
C VAL A 126 -3.67 8.95 6.33
N ILE A 127 -3.40 10.12 6.90
CA ILE A 127 -2.05 10.55 7.27
C ILE A 127 -2.03 10.67 8.79
N TYR A 128 -1.07 10.04 9.46
CA TYR A 128 -0.97 10.20 10.91
C TYR A 128 -0.40 11.56 11.27
N SER A 129 -0.86 12.14 12.39
CA SER A 129 -0.42 13.47 12.82
C SER A 129 1.10 13.55 13.00
N ASP A 130 1.75 12.49 13.49
CA ASP A 130 3.21 12.43 13.62
C ASP A 130 3.95 12.54 12.26
N VAL A 131 3.33 12.12 11.15
CA VAL A 131 3.85 12.36 9.80
C VAL A 131 3.74 13.83 9.44
N LEU A 132 2.63 14.47 9.76
CA LEU A 132 2.41 15.86 9.41
C LEU A 132 3.20 16.84 10.29
N GLU A 133 3.44 16.52 11.56
CA GLU A 133 4.29 17.31 12.45
C GLU A 133 5.70 17.52 11.85
N LEU A 134 6.22 16.53 11.13
CA LEU A 134 7.50 16.65 10.43
C LEU A 134 7.50 17.77 9.38
N ALA A 135 6.37 18.02 8.71
CA ALA A 135 6.27 19.09 7.71
C ALA A 135 6.57 20.46 8.33
N TYR A 136 6.12 20.65 9.58
CA TYR A 136 6.32 21.88 10.36
C TYR A 136 7.72 21.97 11.02
N GLU A 137 8.55 20.93 10.93
CA GLU A 137 9.94 20.89 11.40
C GLU A 137 10.95 20.85 10.23
N ASP A 138 10.73 21.65 9.19
CA ASP A 138 11.53 21.73 7.93
C ASP A 138 11.58 20.42 7.12
N GLY A 139 10.67 19.48 7.39
CA GLY A 139 10.60 18.19 6.70
C GLY A 139 9.52 18.13 5.61
N GLN A 140 9.05 19.28 5.09
CA GLN A 140 7.97 19.35 4.11
C GLN A 140 8.19 18.44 2.90
N ASN A 141 9.42 18.38 2.39
CA ASN A 141 9.74 17.52 1.25
C ASN A 141 9.57 16.03 1.56
N ALA A 142 9.99 15.59 2.75
CA ALA A 142 9.83 14.21 3.20
C ALA A 142 8.34 13.84 3.37
N VAL A 143 7.54 14.75 3.93
CA VAL A 143 6.07 14.55 4.05
C VAL A 143 5.42 14.50 2.67
N ASN A 144 5.80 15.40 1.76
CA ASN A 144 5.30 15.41 0.38
C ASN A 144 5.62 14.10 -0.34
N PHE A 145 6.80 13.52 -0.12
CA PHE A 145 7.14 12.20 -0.64
C PHE A 145 6.20 11.11 -0.08
N VAL A 146 5.97 11.08 1.23
CA VAL A 146 5.04 10.11 1.85
C VAL A 146 3.62 10.25 1.29
N VAL A 147 3.13 11.49 1.13
CA VAL A 147 1.82 11.76 0.52
C VAL A 147 1.77 11.29 -0.92
N ALA A 148 2.80 11.59 -1.72
CA ALA A 148 2.89 11.14 -3.11
C ALA A 148 2.93 9.61 -3.22
N HIS A 149 3.60 8.93 -2.28
CA HIS A 149 3.66 7.47 -2.19
C HIS A 149 2.26 6.88 -1.98
N GLU A 150 1.50 7.38 -1.01
CA GLU A 150 0.11 6.93 -0.79
C GLU A 150 -0.79 7.21 -2.00
N LEU A 151 -0.69 8.39 -2.60
CA LEU A 151 -1.46 8.71 -3.81
C LEU A 151 -1.12 7.76 -4.97
N ALA A 152 0.12 7.29 -5.07
CA ALA A 152 0.52 6.31 -6.06
C ALA A 152 -0.20 4.95 -5.85
N HIS A 153 -0.42 4.52 -4.61
CA HIS A 153 -1.24 3.32 -4.32
C HIS A 153 -2.69 3.47 -4.83
N ILE A 154 -3.26 4.67 -4.72
CA ILE A 154 -4.60 4.96 -5.27
C ILE A 154 -4.55 4.94 -6.79
N LYS A 155 -3.59 5.66 -7.40
CA LYS A 155 -3.46 5.76 -8.86
C LYS A 155 -3.29 4.39 -9.51
N ARG A 156 -2.45 3.53 -8.94
CA ARG A 156 -2.21 2.16 -9.42
C ARG A 156 -3.35 1.21 -9.09
N GLY A 157 -4.27 1.61 -8.20
CA GLY A 157 -5.39 0.79 -7.80
C GLY A 157 -4.95 -0.46 -7.05
N HIS A 158 -3.88 -0.38 -6.24
CA HIS A 158 -3.36 -1.51 -5.46
C HIS A 158 -4.43 -2.14 -4.54
N LEU A 159 -5.46 -1.37 -4.17
CA LEU A 159 -6.60 -1.85 -3.39
C LEU A 159 -7.80 -2.35 -4.23
N LYS A 160 -7.87 -2.04 -5.53
CA LYS A 160 -9.07 -2.25 -6.37
C LYS A 160 -9.47 -3.72 -6.48
N TRP A 161 -8.50 -4.60 -6.68
CA TRP A 161 -8.73 -6.02 -6.98
C TRP A 161 -8.43 -6.94 -5.80
N ARG A 162 -8.35 -6.41 -4.56
CA ARG A 162 -7.95 -7.20 -3.39
C ARG A 162 -8.80 -8.45 -3.17
N TRP A 163 -10.09 -8.39 -3.47
CA TRP A 163 -11.01 -9.52 -3.39
C TRP A 163 -10.65 -10.60 -4.41
N LEU A 164 -10.44 -10.23 -5.67
CA LEU A 164 -10.07 -11.14 -6.76
C LEU A 164 -8.77 -11.88 -6.45
N ILE A 165 -7.74 -11.16 -5.96
CA ILE A 165 -6.47 -11.78 -5.63
C ILE A 165 -6.45 -12.41 -4.22
N CYS A 166 -7.54 -12.39 -3.45
CA CYS A 166 -7.57 -12.87 -2.06
C CYS A 166 -7.10 -14.33 -1.90
N PRO A 167 -7.55 -15.29 -2.73
CA PRO A 167 -7.09 -16.68 -2.61
C PRO A 167 -5.59 -16.87 -2.81
N SER A 168 -4.89 -15.95 -3.49
CA SER A 168 -3.42 -16.03 -3.64
C SER A 168 -2.64 -15.90 -2.33
N LEU A 169 -3.32 -15.59 -1.21
CA LEU A 169 -2.75 -15.68 0.14
C LEU A 169 -2.37 -17.11 0.55
N ILE A 170 -3.01 -18.13 -0.04
CA ILE A 170 -2.72 -19.54 0.22
C ILE A 170 -1.32 -19.90 -0.31
N VAL A 171 -0.90 -19.31 -1.43
CA VAL A 171 0.44 -19.52 -1.97
C VAL A 171 1.45 -18.79 -1.08
N PRO A 172 2.40 -19.52 -0.45
CA PRO A 172 3.39 -18.91 0.41
C PRO A 172 4.11 -17.77 -0.31
N LEU A 173 4.20 -16.62 0.36
CA LEU A 173 4.98 -15.44 -0.05
C LEU A 173 4.51 -14.73 -1.34
N LEU A 174 3.64 -15.30 -2.18
CA LEU A 174 3.25 -14.73 -3.48
C LEU A 174 2.55 -13.39 -3.31
N ARG A 175 1.51 -13.33 -2.47
CA ARG A 175 0.79 -12.08 -2.20
C ARG A 175 1.68 -11.02 -1.56
N LYS A 176 2.62 -11.43 -0.72
CA LYS A 176 3.62 -10.54 -0.10
C LYS A 176 4.64 -10.04 -1.13
N ALA A 177 5.03 -10.87 -2.09
CA ALA A 177 5.89 -10.47 -3.20
C ALA A 177 5.22 -9.42 -4.10
N TYR A 178 3.92 -9.60 -4.39
CA TYR A 178 3.12 -8.56 -5.05
C TYR A 178 3.10 -7.26 -4.24
N SER A 179 2.81 -7.33 -2.94
CA SER A 179 2.84 -6.17 -2.04
C SER A 179 4.17 -5.42 -2.12
N ARG A 180 5.30 -6.12 -1.99
CA ARG A 180 6.63 -5.51 -2.09
C ARG A 180 6.91 -4.85 -3.45
N ALA A 181 6.42 -5.42 -4.54
CA ALA A 181 6.54 -4.81 -5.86
C ALA A 181 5.71 -3.53 -6.00
N CYS A 182 4.51 -3.50 -5.40
CA CYS A 182 3.69 -2.28 -5.31
C CYS A 182 4.41 -1.15 -4.58
N GLU A 183 5.13 -1.45 -3.50
CA GLU A 183 5.92 -0.46 -2.74
C GLU A 183 6.99 0.20 -3.61
N TYR A 184 7.74 -0.59 -4.39
CA TYR A 184 8.75 -0.03 -5.31
C TYR A 184 8.14 0.86 -6.39
N THR A 185 6.96 0.50 -6.92
CA THR A 185 6.25 1.36 -7.85
C THR A 185 5.78 2.65 -7.17
N ALA A 186 5.24 2.56 -5.96
CA ALA A 186 4.80 3.73 -5.20
C ALA A 186 5.99 4.67 -4.89
N ASP A 187 7.13 4.12 -4.49
CA ASP A 187 8.39 4.86 -4.30
C ASP A 187 8.85 5.55 -5.58
N SER A 188 8.77 4.86 -6.72
CA SER A 188 9.18 5.42 -8.02
C SER A 188 8.28 6.58 -8.46
N PHE A 189 6.97 6.48 -8.22
CA PHE A 189 6.02 7.58 -8.46
C PHE A 189 6.27 8.76 -7.52
N ALA A 190 6.50 8.47 -6.23
CA ALA A 190 6.75 9.49 -5.23
C ALA A 190 8.07 10.23 -5.47
N ALA A 191 9.14 9.51 -5.78
CA ALA A 191 10.44 10.09 -6.13
C ALA A 191 10.39 10.92 -7.43
N ASN A 192 9.55 10.53 -8.40
CA ASN A 192 9.34 11.33 -9.61
C ASN A 192 8.60 12.64 -9.34
N LEU A 193 7.67 12.66 -8.38
CA LEU A 193 6.90 13.86 -8.02
C LEU A 193 7.62 14.76 -7.02
N GLN A 194 8.40 14.17 -6.11
CA GLN A 194 9.12 14.83 -5.04
C GLN A 194 10.51 14.20 -4.82
N PRO A 195 11.49 14.46 -5.72
CA PRO A 195 12.82 13.86 -5.64
C PRO A 195 13.58 14.30 -4.39
N ASP A 196 13.52 15.59 -4.03
CA ASP A 196 14.23 16.16 -2.86
C ASP A 196 13.79 15.56 -1.52
N GLY A 197 12.59 14.97 -1.50
CA GLY A 197 12.01 14.33 -0.31
C GLY A 197 12.23 12.84 -0.23
N ALA A 198 12.74 12.20 -1.28
CA ALA A 198 12.60 10.76 -1.46
C ALA A 198 13.43 9.93 -0.46
N VAL A 199 14.70 10.27 -0.30
CA VAL A 199 15.57 9.62 0.70
C VAL A 199 15.12 9.98 2.11
N ASN A 200 14.90 11.27 2.38
CA ASN A 200 14.51 11.75 3.71
C ASN A 200 13.16 11.18 4.17
N GLY A 201 12.21 10.96 3.26
CA GLY A 201 10.93 10.31 3.58
C GLY A 201 11.09 8.87 4.03
N LEU A 202 12.01 8.10 3.44
CA LEU A 202 12.30 6.73 3.88
C LEU A 202 13.12 6.70 5.17
N LEU A 203 14.09 7.60 5.34
CA LEU A 203 14.86 7.73 6.59
C LEU A 203 13.95 8.16 7.74
N PHE A 204 12.95 8.99 7.46
CA PHE A 204 11.92 9.36 8.41
C PHE A 204 11.12 8.15 8.90
N LEU A 205 10.74 7.21 8.01
CA LEU A 205 10.10 5.96 8.44
C LEU A 205 11.03 5.09 9.30
N ALA A 206 12.35 5.16 9.07
CA ALA A 206 13.33 4.35 9.81
C ALA A 206 13.65 4.91 11.21
N ALA A 207 13.81 6.22 11.34
CA ALA A 207 14.37 6.87 12.52
C ALA A 207 13.41 7.88 13.19
N GLY A 208 12.26 8.14 12.58
CA GLY A 208 11.24 9.06 13.06
C GLY A 208 11.59 10.54 12.91
N LYS A 209 10.68 11.41 13.39
CA LYS A 209 10.65 12.86 13.07
C LYS A 209 11.91 13.64 13.41
N LYS A 210 12.64 13.25 14.47
CA LYS A 210 13.84 13.97 14.92
C LYS A 210 15.15 13.33 14.47
N LEU A 211 15.24 12.00 14.51
CA LEU A 211 16.53 11.31 14.33
C LEU A 211 16.89 11.11 12.86
N TYR A 212 15.93 11.17 11.93
CA TYR A 212 16.22 10.95 10.51
C TYR A 212 17.26 11.92 9.95
N LYS A 213 17.30 13.18 10.44
CA LYS A 213 18.30 14.19 10.05
C LYS A 213 19.73 13.82 10.47
N ARG A 214 19.89 12.89 11.42
CA ARG A 214 21.20 12.39 11.89
C ARG A 214 21.63 11.10 11.20
N VAL A 215 20.76 10.49 10.39
CA VAL A 215 21.08 9.25 9.68
C VAL A 215 21.88 9.60 8.44
N ASN A 216 23.09 9.05 8.33
CA ASN A 216 23.87 9.13 7.10
C ASN A 216 23.22 8.23 6.03
N ALA A 217 22.74 8.83 4.95
CA ALA A 217 21.97 8.15 3.91
C ALA A 217 22.81 7.15 3.11
N GLU A 218 24.10 7.43 2.91
CA GLU A 218 25.05 6.58 2.19
C GLU A 218 25.38 5.33 3.01
N GLU A 219 25.61 5.50 4.31
CA GLU A 219 25.85 4.41 5.25
C GLU A 219 24.61 3.51 5.37
N PHE A 220 23.42 4.12 5.52
CA PHE A 220 22.17 3.37 5.61
C PHE A 220 21.86 2.60 4.33
N GLU A 221 22.22 3.14 3.16
CA GLU A 221 22.16 2.42 1.90
C GLU A 221 23.14 1.24 1.86
N ARG A 222 24.40 1.46 2.28
CA ARG A 222 25.44 0.42 2.27
C ARG A 222 25.05 -0.81 3.07
N GLN A 223 24.30 -0.63 4.16
CA GLN A 223 23.73 -1.73 4.95
C GLN A 223 22.88 -2.70 4.12
N ALA A 224 22.26 -2.26 3.02
CA ALA A 224 21.50 -3.14 2.12
C ALA A 224 22.36 -4.24 1.48
N PHE A 225 23.65 -3.97 1.29
CA PHE A 225 24.62 -4.86 0.65
C PHE A 225 25.50 -5.60 1.67
N GLU A 226 25.72 -5.02 2.85
CA GLU A 226 26.54 -5.63 3.91
C GLU A 226 25.74 -6.61 4.77
N GLN A 227 24.51 -6.23 5.16
CA GLN A 227 23.66 -7.05 6.02
C GLN A 227 22.93 -8.10 5.19
N THR A 228 23.70 -9.07 4.71
CA THR A 228 23.21 -10.22 3.94
C THR A 228 23.18 -11.47 4.81
N GLY A 229 22.19 -12.32 4.61
CA GLY A 229 22.04 -13.55 5.39
C GLY A 229 20.66 -14.17 5.24
N PHE A 230 20.56 -15.45 5.61
CA PHE A 230 19.31 -16.20 5.52
C PHE A 230 18.16 -15.52 6.28
N TRP A 231 18.41 -15.07 7.51
CA TRP A 231 17.38 -14.45 8.35
C TRP A 231 16.93 -13.08 7.85
N VAL A 232 17.84 -12.26 7.32
CA VAL A 232 17.50 -10.97 6.68
C VAL A 232 16.68 -11.19 5.41
N TRP A 233 17.05 -12.20 4.61
CA TRP A 233 16.30 -12.58 3.43
C TRP A 233 14.89 -13.11 3.80
N LEU A 234 14.80 -14.02 4.76
CA LEU A 234 13.55 -14.67 5.16
C LEU A 234 12.58 -13.67 5.79
N SER A 235 13.06 -12.80 6.66
CA SER A 235 12.23 -11.75 7.29
C SER A 235 11.63 -10.83 6.23
N GLU A 236 12.42 -10.41 5.23
CA GLU A 236 11.93 -9.62 4.11
C GLU A 236 10.88 -10.39 3.29
N LYS A 237 11.10 -11.68 3.00
CA LYS A 237 10.10 -12.47 2.25
C LYS A 237 8.78 -12.58 3.00
N HIS A 238 8.83 -12.63 4.33
CA HIS A 238 7.65 -12.67 5.19
C HIS A 238 7.03 -11.28 5.45
N SER A 239 7.71 -10.18 5.08
CA SER A 239 7.20 -8.82 5.18
C SER A 239 6.35 -8.40 3.96
N SER A 240 5.36 -7.53 4.19
CA SER A 240 4.59 -6.87 3.12
C SER A 240 5.39 -5.74 2.44
N HIS A 241 6.37 -5.18 3.13
CA HIS A 241 7.24 -4.11 2.63
C HIS A 241 8.67 -4.62 2.44
N PRO A 242 9.39 -4.18 1.38
CA PRO A 242 10.83 -4.40 1.28
C PRO A 242 11.56 -3.70 2.43
N ASN A 243 12.77 -4.16 2.74
CA ASN A 243 13.59 -3.48 3.75
C ASN A 243 13.86 -2.02 3.35
N LEU A 244 13.77 -1.11 4.32
CA LEU A 244 13.95 0.33 4.08
C LEU A 244 15.30 0.65 3.42
N THR A 245 16.37 -0.06 3.82
CA THR A 245 17.71 0.09 3.22
C THR A 245 17.70 -0.19 1.71
N LYS A 246 16.99 -1.23 1.26
CA LYS A 246 16.84 -1.55 -0.17
C LYS A 246 15.96 -0.56 -0.91
N ARG A 247 14.94 0.01 -0.26
CA ARG A 247 14.10 1.06 -0.84
C ARG A 247 14.91 2.35 -1.05
N VAL A 248 15.74 2.74 -0.08
CA VAL A 248 16.67 3.88 -0.21
C VAL A 248 17.63 3.66 -1.38
N SER A 249 18.24 2.48 -1.48
CA SER A 249 19.11 2.16 -2.61
C SER A 249 18.38 2.19 -3.96
N ALA A 250 17.17 1.65 -4.02
CA ALA A 250 16.36 1.69 -5.25
C ALA A 250 16.04 3.12 -5.70
N ILE A 251 15.70 4.00 -4.76
CA ILE A 251 15.43 5.42 -5.04
C ILE A 251 16.70 6.12 -5.54
N LYS A 252 17.83 5.96 -4.83
CA LYS A 252 19.11 6.59 -5.22
C LYS A 252 19.58 6.13 -6.60
N ASN A 253 19.47 4.84 -6.90
CA ASN A 253 19.77 4.30 -8.22
C ASN A 253 18.83 4.85 -9.30
N CYS A 254 17.55 5.07 -8.98
CA CYS A 254 16.59 5.68 -9.89
C CYS A 254 16.90 7.17 -10.18
N SER A 255 17.41 7.91 -9.18
CA SER A 255 17.87 9.29 -9.35
C SER A 255 19.21 9.40 -10.07
N SER A 256 20.06 8.36 -9.99
CA SER A 256 21.40 8.33 -10.61
C SER A 256 21.33 7.84 -12.07
N ASN A 257 20.41 6.93 -12.37
CA ASN A 257 20.12 6.47 -13.71
C ASN A 257 18.96 7.27 -14.31
N ASP A 258 19.26 8.39 -14.96
CA ASP A 258 18.39 9.02 -15.97
C ASP A 258 18.08 8.09 -17.18
N ASN A 259 18.40 6.79 -17.10
CA ASN A 259 18.08 5.78 -18.10
C ASN A 259 17.49 4.52 -17.44
N PHE A 260 16.18 4.36 -17.59
CA PHE A 260 15.38 3.22 -17.15
C PHE A 260 15.85 1.91 -17.79
N ASN A 261 16.53 1.03 -17.04
CA ASN A 261 16.65 -0.40 -17.35
C ASN A 261 17.06 -1.23 -16.11
N TYR A 262 16.10 -1.77 -15.36
CA TYR A 262 16.22 -3.03 -14.61
C TYR A 262 14.91 -3.81 -14.67
#